data_AF-A0A811PPE9-F1
#
_entry.id   AF-A0A811PPE9-F1
#
_cell.length_a   1.000
_cell.length_b   1.000
_cell.length_c   1.000
_cell.angle_alpha   90.00
_cell.angle_beta   90.00
_cell.angle_gamma   90.00
#
_symmetry.space_group_name_H-M   'P 1'
#
loop_
_entity.id
_entity.type
_entity.pdbx_description
1 polymer ?
#
loop_
_entity_poly.entity_id
_entity_poly.type
_entity_poly.pdbx_seq_one_letter_code
_entity_poly.pdbx_strand_id
1 'polypeptide(L)'
;MGVDKLEFTGSTGTGQIVLELAARSNLKLVTLELGGKSPFVVMDDTDVDEAVELAHHEVFFNQDEMKIAREEIFGPVLAILKFSGMEEVIRRANATHYELASGVFMQSLDAANMLSRALRASTVWVNCYDVFDTSIPFSGYKMSGVGREKGIYALRNYLQTKAVVTPIKDTAWL
;
A
#
# COMPACT_ATOMS: atom_id res chain seq x y z
N MET A 1 11.01 -20.58 25.41
CA MET A 1 11.74 -19.46 24.77
C MET A 1 11.42 -19.53 23.30
N GLY A 2 10.67 -18.55 22.80
CA GLY A 2 9.97 -18.61 21.52
C GLY A 2 10.22 -17.38 20.67
N VAL A 3 9.61 -17.35 19.49
CA VAL A 3 9.70 -16.25 18.53
C VAL A 3 9.11 -14.96 19.12
N ASP A 4 9.91 -13.88 19.17
CA ASP A 4 9.53 -12.58 19.76
C ASP A 4 8.77 -11.66 18.79
N LYS A 5 9.00 -11.83 17.48
CA LYS A 5 8.40 -11.05 16.40
C LYS A 5 8.20 -11.94 15.18
N LEU A 6 7.11 -11.74 14.45
CA LEU A 6 6.85 -12.36 13.16
C LEU A 6 6.62 -11.28 12.09
N GLU A 7 7.18 -11.48 10.91
CA GLU A 7 6.92 -10.71 9.70
C GLU A 7 6.43 -11.69 8.63
N PHE A 8 5.34 -11.37 7.95
CA PHE A 8 4.72 -12.25 6.97
C PHE A 8 4.29 -11.47 5.74
N THR A 9 4.69 -11.97 4.58
CA THR A 9 4.29 -11.47 3.27
C THR A 9 3.51 -12.56 2.54
N GLY A 10 2.27 -12.28 2.13
CA GLY A 10 1.44 -13.27 1.44
C GLY A 10 -0.03 -12.90 1.32
N SER A 11 -0.91 -13.89 1.19
CA SER A 11 -2.35 -13.62 1.02
C SER A 11 -2.98 -13.05 2.28
N THR A 12 -4.00 -12.19 2.13
CA THR A 12 -4.77 -11.64 3.26
C THR A 12 -5.39 -12.73 4.13
N GLY A 13 -5.89 -13.82 3.53
CA GLY A 13 -6.46 -14.95 4.27
C GLY A 13 -5.42 -15.63 5.17
N THR A 14 -4.20 -15.85 4.66
CA THR A 14 -3.11 -16.40 5.48
C THR A 14 -2.65 -15.41 6.55
N GLY A 15 -2.60 -14.11 6.24
CA GLY A 15 -2.26 -13.07 7.21
C GLY A 15 -3.20 -13.04 8.43
N GLN A 16 -4.50 -13.26 8.22
CA GLN A 16 -5.48 -13.38 9.31
C GLN A 16 -5.18 -14.58 10.23
N ILE A 17 -4.84 -15.73 9.65
CA ILE A 17 -4.45 -16.94 10.39
C ILE A 17 -3.16 -16.67 11.20
N VAL A 18 -2.18 -16.00 10.59
CA VAL A 18 -0.93 -15.63 11.27
C VAL A 18 -1.20 -14.75 12.50
N LEU A 19 -2.07 -13.74 12.39
CA LEU A 19 -2.48 -12.90 13.52
C LEU A 19 -3.18 -13.70 14.60
N GLU A 20 -4.11 -14.59 14.21
CA GLU A 20 -4.82 -15.45 15.16
C GLU A 20 -3.87 -16.36 15.94
N LEU A 21 -2.89 -16.97 15.26
CA LEU A 21 -1.89 -17.83 15.90
C LEU A 21 -0.95 -17.04 16.81
N ALA A 22 -0.58 -15.81 16.44
CA ALA A 22 0.18 -14.91 17.31
C ALA A 22 -0.62 -14.57 18.58
N ALA A 23 -1.91 -14.25 18.43
CA ALA A 23 -2.80 -13.93 19.53
C ALA A 23 -3.02 -15.11 20.49
N ARG A 24 -3.16 -16.32 19.95
CA ARG A 24 -3.36 -17.56 20.73
C ARG A 24 -2.10 -18.10 21.39
N SER A 25 -0.92 -17.58 21.04
CA SER A 25 0.37 -18.04 21.58
C SER A 25 0.92 -17.08 22.63
N ASN A 26 1.83 -16.20 22.24
CA ASN A 26 2.57 -15.32 23.14
C ASN A 26 2.35 -13.82 22.87
N LEU A 27 1.35 -13.46 22.06
CA LEU A 27 1.06 -12.07 21.66
C LEU A 27 2.27 -11.37 21.03
N LYS A 28 3.13 -12.12 20.33
CA LYS A 28 4.28 -11.58 19.60
C LYS A 28 3.83 -10.49 18.61
N LEU A 29 4.68 -9.49 18.41
CA LEU A 29 4.44 -8.45 17.42
C LEU A 29 4.39 -9.07 16.01
N VAL A 30 3.40 -8.70 15.21
CA VAL A 30 3.22 -9.14 13.83
C VAL A 30 3.26 -7.95 12.88
N THR A 31 4.08 -8.05 11.84
CA THR A 31 4.05 -7.17 10.66
C THR A 31 3.50 -7.99 9.49
N LEU A 32 2.57 -7.42 8.73
CA LEU A 32 1.93 -8.08 7.60
C LEU A 32 2.05 -7.25 6.34
N GLU A 33 2.54 -7.86 5.27
CA GLU A 33 2.44 -7.36 3.90
C GLU A 33 1.53 -8.26 3.09
N LEU A 34 0.36 -7.77 2.73
CA LEU A 34 -0.69 -8.58 2.14
C LEU A 34 -1.07 -8.11 0.73
N GLY A 35 -1.85 -8.96 0.06
CA GLY A 35 -2.30 -8.75 -1.31
C GLY A 35 -2.97 -7.40 -1.60
N GLY A 36 -3.10 -7.13 -2.88
CA GLY A 36 -3.50 -5.82 -3.40
C GLY A 36 -4.50 -5.88 -4.54
N LYS A 37 -5.21 -4.78 -4.74
CA LYS A 37 -5.91 -4.46 -5.99
C LYS A 37 -5.61 -3.02 -6.38
N SER A 38 -4.34 -2.78 -6.68
CA SER A 38 -3.78 -1.45 -6.88
C SER A 38 -4.38 -0.77 -8.12
N PRO A 39 -5.08 0.36 -7.98
CA PRO A 39 -5.58 1.10 -9.14
C PRO A 39 -4.42 1.74 -9.92
N PHE A 40 -4.61 1.83 -11.22
CA PHE A 40 -3.69 2.50 -12.15
C PHE A 40 -4.50 3.53 -12.94
N VAL A 41 -4.24 4.81 -12.70
CA VAL A 41 -5.04 5.93 -13.24
C VAL A 41 -4.25 6.65 -14.32
N VAL A 42 -4.84 6.72 -15.51
CA VAL A 42 -4.30 7.47 -16.65
C VAL A 42 -5.24 8.64 -16.95
N MET A 43 -4.72 9.85 -16.88
CA MET A 43 -5.44 11.08 -17.23
C MET A 43 -5.33 11.37 -18.72
N ASP A 44 -6.27 12.15 -19.26
CA ASP A 44 -6.37 12.50 -20.68
C ASP A 44 -5.25 13.42 -21.18
N ASP A 45 -4.53 14.06 -20.28
CA ASP A 45 -3.35 14.90 -20.55
C ASP A 45 -2.04 14.10 -20.63
N THR A 46 -2.08 12.77 -20.55
CA THR A 46 -0.90 11.90 -20.62
C THR A 46 -0.59 11.50 -22.07
N ASP A 47 0.69 11.24 -22.37
CA ASP A 47 1.06 10.53 -23.60
C ASP A 47 0.45 9.12 -23.58
N VAL A 48 -0.46 8.87 -24.51
CA VAL A 48 -1.20 7.60 -24.59
C VAL A 48 -0.26 6.44 -24.88
N ASP A 49 0.81 6.65 -25.63
CA ASP A 49 1.77 5.58 -25.95
C ASP A 49 2.50 5.13 -24.68
N GLU A 50 2.95 6.09 -23.84
CA GLU A 50 3.54 5.80 -22.53
C GLU A 50 2.55 5.09 -21.59
N ALA A 51 1.30 5.56 -21.56
CA ALA A 51 0.26 4.97 -20.71
C ALA A 51 -0.13 3.54 -21.15
N VAL A 52 -0.17 3.27 -22.45
CA VAL A 52 -0.53 1.96 -23.01
C VAL A 52 0.59 0.94 -22.81
N GLU A 53 1.85 1.34 -23.00
CA GLU A 53 3.01 0.48 -22.70
C GLU A 53 3.02 0.03 -21.23
N LEU A 54 2.59 0.91 -20.32
CA LEU A 54 2.48 0.59 -18.89
C LEU A 54 1.19 -0.18 -18.54
N ALA A 55 0.14 -0.07 -19.36
CA ALA A 55 -1.18 -0.67 -19.11
C ALA A 55 -1.46 -1.95 -19.93
N HIS A 56 -0.45 -2.59 -20.52
CA HIS A 56 -0.69 -3.63 -21.52
C HIS A 56 -1.06 -5.01 -20.93
N HIS A 57 -2.37 -5.36 -20.95
CA HIS A 57 -2.98 -6.66 -21.35
C HIS A 57 -4.51 -6.75 -21.04
N GLU A 58 -5.37 -6.61 -22.08
CA GLU A 58 -6.77 -7.13 -22.34
C GLU A 58 -7.81 -7.35 -21.18
N VAL A 59 -9.15 -7.13 -21.26
CA VAL A 59 -10.20 -6.98 -22.30
C VAL A 59 -11.37 -6.13 -21.74
N PHE A 60 -12.05 -5.41 -22.63
CA PHE A 60 -13.18 -4.51 -22.39
C PHE A 60 -14.50 -5.24 -22.08
N PHE A 61 -14.86 -5.38 -20.81
CA PHE A 61 -16.23 -5.40 -20.27
C PHE A 61 -16.13 -5.43 -18.74
N ASN A 62 -15.78 -4.29 -18.13
CA ASN A 62 -15.60 -4.21 -16.67
C ASN A 62 -16.54 -3.18 -16.04
N GLN A 63 -17.35 -3.65 -15.11
CA GLN A 63 -18.11 -2.82 -14.17
C GLN A 63 -17.49 -2.98 -12.78
N ASP A 64 -17.65 -1.94 -11.95
CA ASP A 64 -17.01 -1.89 -10.64
C ASP A 64 -17.38 -3.10 -9.77
N GLU A 65 -18.60 -3.63 -9.88
CA GLU A 65 -19.12 -4.72 -9.05
C GLU A 65 -18.61 -6.12 -9.45
N MET A 66 -17.93 -6.24 -10.59
CA MET A 66 -17.45 -7.54 -11.06
C MET A 66 -16.34 -8.09 -10.17
N LYS A 67 -16.33 -9.41 -9.93
CA LYS A 67 -15.30 -10.07 -9.12
C LYS A 67 -13.88 -9.77 -9.62
N ILE A 68 -13.69 -9.75 -10.95
CA ILE A 68 -12.39 -9.44 -11.57
C ILE A 68 -11.90 -8.01 -11.29
N ALA A 69 -12.80 -7.08 -10.94
CA ALA A 69 -12.46 -5.72 -10.52
C ALA A 69 -12.19 -5.61 -9.00
N ARG A 70 -12.69 -6.55 -8.18
CA ARG A 70 -12.62 -6.47 -6.70
C ARG A 70 -11.60 -7.42 -6.06
N GLU A 71 -11.40 -8.60 -6.64
CA GLU A 71 -10.57 -9.66 -6.08
C GLU A 71 -9.16 -9.64 -6.70
N GLU A 72 -8.16 -9.96 -5.89
CA GLU A 72 -6.79 -10.15 -6.35
C GLU A 72 -6.72 -11.41 -7.22
N ILE A 73 -6.29 -11.26 -8.47
CA ILE A 73 -6.17 -12.36 -9.43
C ILE A 73 -4.77 -12.99 -9.36
N PHE A 74 -3.75 -12.16 -9.12
CA PHE A 74 -2.34 -12.55 -9.05
C PHE A 74 -1.82 -13.29 -10.31
N GLY A 75 -2.47 -13.03 -11.45
CA GLY A 75 -2.12 -13.52 -12.79
C GLY A 75 -2.21 -12.37 -13.81
N PRO A 76 -1.82 -12.61 -15.08
CA PRO A 76 -1.71 -11.58 -16.11
C PRO A 76 -3.10 -11.16 -16.65
N VAL A 77 -3.88 -10.48 -15.82
CA VAL A 77 -5.25 -10.04 -16.13
C VAL A 77 -5.42 -8.59 -15.69
N LEU A 78 -5.71 -7.70 -16.64
CA LEU A 78 -6.02 -6.29 -16.35
C LEU A 78 -7.52 -6.02 -16.48
N ALA A 79 -8.05 -5.24 -15.53
CA ALA A 79 -9.37 -4.67 -15.66
C ALA A 79 -9.26 -3.20 -16.11
N ILE A 80 -9.65 -2.90 -17.35
CA ILE A 80 -9.68 -1.52 -17.88
C ILE A 80 -11.08 -0.94 -17.69
N LEU A 81 -11.17 0.21 -17.01
CA LEU A 81 -12.43 0.91 -16.79
C LEU A 81 -12.29 2.40 -17.14
N LYS A 82 -13.26 2.94 -17.88
CA LYS A 82 -13.35 4.37 -18.18
C LYS A 82 -14.00 5.13 -17.01
N PHE A 83 -13.59 6.37 -16.80
CA PHE A 83 -14.18 7.30 -15.82
C PHE A 83 -14.38 8.68 -16.46
N SER A 84 -15.25 9.50 -15.86
CA SER A 84 -15.58 10.86 -16.32
C SER A 84 -15.36 11.85 -15.17
N GLY A 85 -14.08 12.13 -14.88
CA GLY A 85 -13.68 13.18 -13.96
C GLY A 85 -13.03 12.71 -12.65
N MET A 86 -12.46 13.69 -11.96
CA MET A 86 -11.55 13.45 -10.84
C MET A 86 -12.22 12.83 -9.60
N GLU A 87 -13.39 13.35 -9.23
CA GLU A 87 -14.13 12.84 -8.06
C GLU A 87 -14.52 11.37 -8.25
N GLU A 88 -14.95 11.02 -9.47
CA GLU A 88 -15.32 9.66 -9.81
C GLU A 88 -14.12 8.71 -9.68
N VAL A 89 -12.97 9.07 -10.24
CA VAL A 89 -11.79 8.19 -10.18
C VAL A 89 -11.25 8.03 -8.77
N ILE A 90 -11.24 9.09 -7.96
CA ILE A 90 -10.86 9.00 -6.54
C ILE A 90 -11.80 8.06 -5.79
N ARG A 91 -13.12 8.22 -5.98
CA ARG A 91 -14.12 7.36 -5.34
C ARG A 91 -13.92 5.90 -5.73
N ARG A 92 -13.70 5.62 -7.01
CA ARG A 92 -13.55 4.26 -7.56
C ARG A 92 -12.25 3.60 -7.15
N ALA A 93 -11.13 4.32 -7.26
CA ALA A 93 -9.82 3.84 -6.85
C ALA A 93 -9.75 3.47 -5.35
N ASN A 94 -10.47 4.21 -4.50
CA ASN A 94 -10.56 3.92 -3.06
C ASN A 94 -11.63 2.88 -2.70
N ALA A 95 -12.49 2.47 -3.65
CA ALA A 95 -13.56 1.50 -3.43
C ALA A 95 -13.01 0.06 -3.48
N THR A 96 -12.11 -0.26 -2.58
CA THR A 96 -11.49 -1.58 -2.46
C THR A 96 -11.24 -1.91 -0.99
N HIS A 97 -11.19 -3.20 -0.67
CA HIS A 97 -10.78 -3.69 0.64
C HIS A 97 -9.25 -3.64 0.83
N TYR A 98 -8.51 -3.58 -0.28
CA TYR A 98 -7.04 -3.55 -0.35
C TYR A 98 -6.54 -2.13 -0.65
N GLU A 99 -5.36 -1.76 -0.14
CA GLU A 99 -4.76 -0.44 -0.37
C GLU A 99 -3.22 -0.51 -0.28
N LEU A 100 -2.61 -1.31 -1.16
CA LEU A 100 -1.16 -1.50 -1.21
C LEU A 100 -0.48 -0.31 -1.91
N ALA A 101 -0.70 -0.19 -3.22
CA ALA A 101 -0.11 0.87 -4.03
C ALA A 101 -1.12 1.47 -5.02
N SER A 102 -0.74 2.57 -5.65
CA SER A 102 -1.47 3.17 -6.76
C SER A 102 -0.48 3.80 -7.75
N GLY A 103 -0.83 3.79 -9.03
CA GLY A 103 -0.11 4.50 -10.09
C GLY A 103 -0.97 5.61 -10.65
N VAL A 104 -0.39 6.78 -10.88
CA VAL A 104 -1.08 7.91 -11.50
C VAL A 104 -0.22 8.52 -12.59
N PHE A 105 -0.81 8.73 -13.75
CA PHE A 105 -0.15 9.27 -14.94
C PHE A 105 -0.89 10.51 -15.43
N MET A 106 -0.18 11.63 -15.50
CA MET A 106 -0.69 12.93 -15.91
C MET A 106 0.44 13.95 -16.12
N GLN A 107 0.14 15.04 -16.81
CA GLN A 107 1.07 16.18 -16.94
C GLN A 107 0.82 17.26 -15.89
N SER A 108 -0.43 17.44 -15.46
CA SER A 108 -0.79 18.46 -14.48
C SER A 108 -0.25 18.16 -13.07
N LEU A 109 0.62 19.03 -12.56
CA LEU A 109 1.14 18.95 -11.19
C LEU A 109 0.04 19.10 -10.13
N ASP A 110 -0.96 19.93 -10.38
CA ASP A 110 -2.08 20.12 -9.45
C ASP A 110 -2.92 18.85 -9.34
N ALA A 111 -3.18 18.20 -10.48
CA ALA A 111 -3.86 16.91 -10.50
C ALA A 111 -3.02 15.83 -9.78
N ALA A 112 -1.70 15.85 -9.96
CA ALA A 112 -0.81 14.86 -9.34
C ALA A 112 -0.81 15.00 -7.82
N ASN A 113 -0.70 16.24 -7.33
CA ASN A 113 -0.76 16.55 -5.91
C ASN A 113 -2.13 16.20 -5.30
N MET A 114 -3.21 16.47 -6.01
CA MET A 114 -4.56 16.12 -5.55
C MET A 114 -4.75 14.59 -5.49
N LEU A 115 -4.42 13.87 -6.57
CA LEU A 115 -4.61 12.42 -6.63
C LEU A 115 -3.74 11.68 -5.63
N SER A 116 -2.45 12.01 -5.56
CA SER A 116 -1.53 11.37 -4.59
C SER A 116 -1.96 11.52 -3.13
N ARG A 117 -2.67 12.60 -2.80
CA ARG A 117 -3.19 12.83 -1.44
C ARG A 117 -4.58 12.24 -1.22
N ALA A 118 -5.39 12.15 -2.26
CA ALA A 118 -6.77 11.65 -2.18
C ALA A 118 -6.85 10.11 -2.27
N LEU A 119 -5.89 9.49 -2.94
CA LEU A 119 -5.75 8.04 -3.01
C LEU A 119 -5.28 7.50 -1.68
N ARG A 120 -6.06 6.56 -1.13
CA ARG A 120 -5.72 5.84 0.08
C ARG A 120 -4.87 4.65 -0.32
N ALA A 121 -3.60 4.89 -0.58
CA ALA A 121 -2.61 3.85 -0.81
C ALA A 121 -1.38 4.20 0.02
N SER A 122 -0.61 3.18 0.40
CA SER A 122 0.66 3.44 1.07
C SER A 122 1.66 4.10 0.14
N THR A 123 1.71 3.64 -1.11
CA THR A 123 2.63 4.12 -2.12
C THR A 123 1.84 4.61 -3.31
N VAL A 124 2.08 5.85 -3.73
CA VAL A 124 1.56 6.40 -4.99
C VAL A 124 2.75 6.75 -5.87
N TRP A 125 2.85 6.10 -7.02
CA TRP A 125 3.82 6.46 -8.05
C TRP A 125 3.18 7.44 -9.03
N VAL A 126 3.89 8.54 -9.33
CA VAL A 126 3.46 9.57 -10.27
C VAL A 126 4.37 9.51 -11.49
N ASN A 127 3.82 9.24 -12.67
CA ASN A 127 4.57 9.10 -13.94
C ASN A 127 5.71 8.06 -13.88
N CYS A 128 5.54 7.05 -13.04
CA CYS A 128 6.38 5.87 -12.95
C CYS A 128 5.55 4.76 -12.28
N TYR A 129 6.06 3.53 -12.29
CA TYR A 129 5.40 2.43 -11.59
C TYR A 129 6.43 1.39 -11.16
N ASP A 130 6.19 0.75 -10.01
CA ASP A 130 7.05 -0.31 -9.46
C ASP A 130 8.52 0.12 -9.22
N VAL A 131 8.74 1.43 -9.08
CA VAL A 131 10.06 1.98 -8.75
C VAL A 131 10.23 1.94 -7.24
N PHE A 132 11.10 1.04 -6.78
CA PHE A 132 11.45 0.89 -5.38
C PHE A 132 12.86 1.40 -5.09
N ASP A 133 13.04 1.87 -3.86
CA ASP A 133 14.36 2.09 -3.28
C ASP A 133 14.40 1.52 -1.86
N THR A 134 15.59 1.13 -1.40
CA THR A 134 15.76 0.58 -0.04
C THR A 134 15.44 1.58 1.07
N SER A 135 15.52 2.89 0.79
CA SER A 135 15.19 3.97 1.72
C SER A 135 13.71 4.35 1.73
N ILE A 136 12.94 3.99 0.70
CA ILE A 136 11.52 4.33 0.58
C ILE A 136 10.69 3.27 1.32
N PRO A 137 9.91 3.63 2.34
CA PRO A 137 9.07 2.68 3.06
C PRO A 137 7.97 2.11 2.17
N PHE A 138 7.66 0.84 2.38
CA PHE A 138 6.60 0.13 1.66
C PHE A 138 5.72 -0.63 2.65
N SER A 139 4.40 -0.55 2.50
CA SER A 139 3.46 -1.46 3.16
C SER A 139 2.07 -1.32 2.54
N GLY A 140 1.03 -1.95 3.09
CA GLY A 140 -0.37 -1.71 2.75
C GLY A 140 -1.15 -0.91 3.81
N TYR A 141 -2.28 -0.35 3.38
CA TYR A 141 -3.38 0.08 4.24
C TYR A 141 -4.55 -0.93 4.18
N LYS A 142 -5.54 -0.76 5.06
CA LYS A 142 -6.71 -1.65 5.19
C LYS A 142 -6.31 -3.13 5.27
N MET A 143 -6.82 -3.97 4.37
CA MET A 143 -6.56 -5.41 4.33
C MET A 143 -5.24 -5.78 3.63
N SER A 144 -4.51 -4.79 3.11
CA SER A 144 -3.20 -5.00 2.48
C SER A 144 -2.04 -5.04 3.48
N GLY A 145 -2.29 -4.88 4.78
CA GLY A 145 -1.25 -5.13 5.78
C GLY A 145 -1.22 -4.17 6.96
N VAL A 146 -0.22 -4.38 7.81
CA VAL A 146 0.10 -3.53 8.97
C VAL A 146 1.60 -3.54 9.23
N GLY A 147 2.16 -2.35 9.42
CA GLY A 147 3.59 -2.13 9.64
C GLY A 147 4.21 -1.36 8.49
N ARG A 148 5.54 -1.36 8.42
CA ARG A 148 6.32 -0.79 7.32
C ARG A 148 7.53 -1.67 7.04
N GLU A 149 7.73 -2.03 5.79
CA GLU A 149 8.99 -2.56 5.28
C GLU A 149 9.85 -1.44 4.68
N LYS A 150 11.14 -1.73 4.48
CA LYS A 150 12.16 -0.82 3.96
C LYS A 150 12.33 0.47 4.80
N GLY A 151 13.35 1.25 4.43
CA GLY A 151 13.72 2.50 5.10
C GLY A 151 14.00 2.35 6.61
N ILE A 152 14.15 3.49 7.27
CA ILE A 152 14.32 3.56 8.74
C ILE A 152 13.09 3.06 9.50
N TYR A 153 11.93 3.04 8.84
CA TYR A 153 10.66 2.63 9.43
C TYR A 153 10.63 1.13 9.72
N ALA A 154 11.19 0.30 8.83
CA ALA A 154 11.31 -1.14 9.07
C ALA A 154 12.17 -1.47 10.28
N LEU A 155 13.19 -0.68 10.59
CA LEU A 155 14.03 -0.94 11.77
C LEU A 155 13.22 -0.89 13.08
N ARG A 156 12.17 -0.08 13.15
CA ARG A 156 11.28 -0.01 14.32
C ARG A 156 10.57 -1.34 14.59
N ASN A 157 10.35 -2.16 13.57
CA ASN A 157 9.70 -3.45 13.71
C ASN A 157 10.54 -4.46 14.50
N TYR A 158 11.86 -4.24 14.57
CA TYR A 158 12.85 -5.17 15.15
C TYR A 158 13.53 -4.62 16.41
N LEU A 159 13.08 -3.47 16.91
CA LEU A 159 13.64 -2.81 18.09
C LEU A 159 12.55 -2.69 19.17
N GLN A 160 12.97 -2.79 20.44
CA GLN A 160 12.14 -2.44 21.59
C GLN A 160 12.67 -1.18 22.25
N THR A 161 11.84 -0.15 22.33
CA THR A 161 12.19 1.10 23.00
C THR A 161 12.15 0.91 24.51
N LYS A 162 13.27 1.17 25.19
CA LYS A 162 13.39 1.13 26.65
C LYS A 162 13.64 2.54 27.18
N ALA A 163 12.74 3.05 28.01
CA ALA A 163 12.94 4.28 28.74
C ALA A 163 13.76 4.02 30.02
N VAL A 164 14.77 4.85 30.27
CA VAL A 164 15.59 4.82 31.49
C VAL A 164 15.61 6.21 32.09
N VAL A 165 15.22 6.33 33.36
CA VAL A 165 15.10 7.62 34.06
C VAL A 165 15.82 7.49 35.41
N THR A 166 16.69 8.46 35.71
CA THR A 166 17.36 8.59 37.01
C THR A 166 17.28 10.04 37.48
N PRO A 167 17.00 10.30 38.77
CA PRO A 167 17.08 11.66 39.30
C PRO A 167 18.52 12.19 39.22
N ILE A 168 18.66 13.48 38.91
CA ILE A 168 19.93 14.21 38.98
C ILE A 168 19.79 15.22 40.12
N LYS A 169 20.79 15.25 41.02
CA LYS A 169 20.82 16.18 42.16
C LYS A 169 21.70 17.38 41.82
N ASP A 170 21.37 18.53 42.41
CA ASP A 170 22.14 19.78 42.32
C ASP A 170 22.40 20.23 40.87
N THR A 171 21.46 19.97 39.96
CA THR A 171 21.58 20.40 38.56
C THR A 171 21.37 21.91 38.44
N ALA A 172 22.22 22.57 37.66
CA ALA A 172 22.14 24.01 37.43
C ALA A 172 21.03 24.42 36.44
N TRP A 173 20.52 23.48 35.63
CA TRP A 173 19.44 23.68 34.65
C TRP A 173 18.76 22.35 34.28
N LEU A 174 17.62 22.43 33.58
CA LEU A 174 16.86 21.32 32.98
C LEU A 174 16.48 21.67 31.53
#